data_AF-M0EMQ8-F1
#
_entry.id   AF-M0EMQ8-F1
#
_cell.length_a   1.000
_cell.length_b   1.000
_cell.length_c   1.000
_cell.angle_alpha   90.00
_cell.angle_beta   90.00
_cell.angle_gamma   90.00
#
_symmetry.space_group_name_H-M   'P 1'
#
loop_
_entity.id
_entity.type
_entity.pdbx_description
1 polymer ?
#
loop_
_entity_poly.entity_id
_entity_poly.type
_entity_poly.pdbx_seq_one_letter_code
_entity_poly.pdbx_strand_id
1 'polypeptide(L)'
;MSAQELPREPSAWSPTPHLGDRVRKPGRHLNGEAIRACIEEGVRHQLGNGYVATEQWVDGIHYRLVLDPQSREVVTGYPQGIDRETALANGWTEGQLRNVREAIRREKRRDR
;
A
#
# COMPACT_ATOMS: atom_id res chain seq x y z
N MET A 1 5.33 21.69 -2.42
CA MET A 1 4.13 20.89 -2.72
C MET A 1 3.76 20.13 -1.46
N SER A 2 2.61 20.41 -0.87
CA SER A 2 2.13 19.65 0.28
C SER A 2 1.69 18.25 -0.16
N ALA A 3 1.69 17.27 0.74
CA ALA A 3 1.27 15.90 0.39
C ALA A 3 -0.19 15.84 -0.12
N GLN A 4 -1.03 16.80 0.27
CA GLN A 4 -2.41 16.90 -0.18
C GLN A 4 -2.56 17.45 -1.61
N GLU A 5 -1.58 18.21 -2.11
CA GLU A 5 -1.57 18.76 -3.47
C GLU A 5 -1.15 17.76 -4.55
N LEU A 6 -0.69 16.56 -4.17
CA LEU A 6 -0.26 15.58 -5.16
C LEU A 6 -1.46 15.04 -5.96
N PRO A 7 -1.28 14.68 -7.25
CA PRO A 7 -2.33 14.09 -8.07
C PRO A 7 -2.97 12.88 -7.40
N ARG A 8 -4.30 12.82 -7.47
CA ARG A 8 -5.12 11.73 -6.95
C ARG A 8 -5.48 10.72 -8.04
N GLU A 9 -5.14 11.00 -9.29
CA GLU A 9 -5.37 10.12 -10.44
C GLU A 9 -4.24 9.08 -10.56
N PRO A 10 -4.53 7.76 -10.62
CA PRO A 10 -3.50 6.73 -10.79
C PRO A 10 -2.66 6.89 -12.05
N SER A 11 -3.23 7.43 -13.14
CA SER A 11 -2.54 7.71 -14.41
C SER A 11 -1.42 8.74 -14.29
N ALA A 12 -1.42 9.56 -13.23
CA ALA A 12 -0.36 10.52 -12.96
C ALA A 12 0.89 9.89 -12.33
N TRP A 13 0.89 8.57 -12.09
CA TRP A 13 1.94 7.85 -11.38
C TRP A 13 2.45 6.65 -12.18
N SER A 14 3.78 6.48 -12.20
CA SER A 14 4.43 5.32 -12.81
C SER A 14 4.88 4.31 -11.75
N PRO A 15 4.65 3.00 -11.94
CA PRO A 15 5.12 1.99 -11.02
C PRO A 15 6.63 1.75 -11.21
N THR A 16 7.39 1.73 -10.11
CA THR A 16 8.80 1.30 -10.17
C THR A 16 8.91 -0.23 -10.36
N PRO A 17 10.07 -0.74 -10.83
CA PRO A 17 10.33 -2.18 -10.84
C PRO A 17 10.18 -2.83 -9.46
N HIS A 18 10.56 -2.11 -8.40
CA HIS A 18 10.43 -2.59 -7.03
C HIS A 18 8.97 -2.81 -6.62
N LEU A 19 8.06 -1.91 -6.98
CA LEU A 19 6.62 -2.12 -6.79
C LEU A 19 6.12 -3.34 -7.57
N GLY A 20 6.56 -3.50 -8.83
CA GLY A 20 6.23 -4.67 -9.65
C GLY A 20 6.63 -6.00 -8.96
N ASP A 21 7.78 -6.04 -8.31
CA ASP A 21 8.21 -7.18 -7.51
C ASP A 21 7.38 -7.40 -6.24
N ARG A 22 6.79 -6.34 -5.67
CA ARG A 22 5.86 -6.47 -4.54
C ARG A 22 4.53 -7.07 -4.98
N VAL A 23 3.98 -6.61 -6.10
CA VAL A 23 2.70 -7.10 -6.67
C VAL A 23 2.80 -8.57 -7.06
N ARG A 24 3.93 -8.99 -7.66
CA ARG A 24 4.15 -10.38 -8.08
C ARG A 24 4.33 -11.37 -6.92
N LYS A 25 4.49 -10.91 -5.67
CA LYS A 25 4.69 -11.79 -4.50
C LYS A 25 3.33 -12.17 -3.90
N PRO A 26 2.87 -13.43 -4.03
CA PRO A 26 1.50 -13.82 -3.66
C PRO A 26 1.13 -13.51 -2.20
N GLY A 27 2.08 -13.64 -1.28
CA GLY A 27 1.84 -13.40 0.14
C GLY A 27 1.71 -11.93 0.55
N ARG A 28 1.96 -10.97 -0.36
CA ARG A 28 1.81 -9.53 -0.06
C ARG A 28 0.40 -9.02 -0.30
N HIS A 29 -0.38 -9.73 -1.11
CA HIS A 29 -1.74 -9.36 -1.48
C HIS A 29 -1.89 -7.89 -1.95
N LEU A 30 -0.82 -7.30 -2.49
CA LEU A 30 -0.85 -5.98 -3.10
C LEU A 30 -1.29 -6.13 -4.55
N ASN A 31 -2.47 -5.61 -4.89
CA ASN A 31 -3.06 -5.67 -6.23
C ASN A 31 -3.38 -4.26 -6.76
N GLY A 32 -3.89 -4.18 -7.99
CA GLY A 32 -4.21 -2.91 -8.63
C GLY A 32 -5.31 -2.11 -7.92
N GLU A 33 -6.24 -2.78 -7.26
CA GLU A 33 -7.33 -2.15 -6.49
C GLU A 33 -6.78 -1.47 -5.22
N ALA A 34 -5.97 -2.19 -4.44
CA ALA A 34 -5.29 -1.62 -3.28
C ALA A 34 -4.40 -0.43 -3.67
N ILE A 35 -3.67 -0.55 -4.79
CA ILE A 35 -2.83 0.55 -5.29
C ILE A 35 -3.70 1.76 -5.65
N ARG A 36 -4.78 1.54 -6.41
CA ARG A 36 -5.71 2.60 -6.84
C ARG A 36 -6.32 3.31 -5.63
N ALA A 37 -6.91 2.56 -4.69
CA ALA A 37 -7.55 3.11 -3.50
C ALA A 37 -6.58 3.96 -2.66
N CYS A 38 -5.33 3.49 -2.49
CA CYS A 38 -4.29 4.26 -1.82
C CYS A 38 -3.96 5.58 -2.53
N ILE A 39 -3.93 5.62 -3.87
CA ILE A 39 -3.64 6.86 -4.61
C ILE A 39 -4.81 7.84 -4.55
N GLU A 40 -6.02 7.33 -4.84
CA GLU A 40 -7.25 8.11 -4.99
C GLU A 40 -7.79 8.61 -3.65
N GLU A 41 -7.80 7.77 -2.62
CA GLU A 41 -8.53 8.05 -1.38
C GLU A 41 -7.63 8.07 -0.15
N GLY A 42 -6.41 7.54 -0.27
CA GLY A 42 -5.55 7.33 0.88
C GLY A 42 -5.20 8.60 1.65
N VAL A 43 -5.07 8.46 2.97
CA VAL A 43 -4.56 9.50 3.86
C VAL A 43 -3.06 9.65 3.60
N ARG A 44 -2.62 10.88 3.35
CA ARG A 44 -1.23 11.17 2.94
C ARG A 44 -0.43 11.81 4.04
N HIS A 45 0.80 11.34 4.20
CA HIS A 45 1.76 11.82 5.18
C HIS A 45 3.12 12.02 4.52
N GLN A 46 3.76 13.18 4.75
CA GLN A 46 5.14 13.36 4.32
C GLN A 46 6.07 12.47 5.13
N LEU A 47 7.02 11.85 4.42
CA LEU A 47 8.15 11.16 5.02
C LEU A 47 9.34 12.14 5.06
N GLY A 48 10.20 12.02 6.08
CA GLY A 48 11.30 12.97 6.32
C GLY A 48 12.38 13.03 5.23
N ASN A 49 12.29 12.19 4.20
CA ASN A 49 13.21 12.06 3.08
C ASN A 49 12.61 12.54 1.74
N GLY A 50 11.52 13.32 1.77
CA GLY A 50 10.90 13.88 0.57
C GLY A 50 9.86 12.97 -0.12
N TYR A 51 9.75 11.72 0.33
CA TYR A 51 8.70 10.80 -0.11
C TYR A 51 7.38 11.07 0.60
N VAL A 52 6.29 10.50 0.09
CA VAL A 52 4.96 10.58 0.71
C VAL A 52 4.40 9.17 0.91
N ALA A 53 4.00 8.86 2.14
CA ALA A 53 3.19 7.68 2.40
C ALA A 53 1.73 8.01 2.09
N THR A 54 1.02 7.07 1.46
CA THR A 54 -0.43 7.13 1.31
C THR A 54 -1.05 5.82 1.77
N GLU A 55 -2.09 5.92 2.61
CA GLU A 55 -2.59 4.79 3.38
C GLU A 55 -4.10 4.66 3.23
N GLN A 56 -4.58 3.45 2.92
CA GLN A 56 -6.02 3.19 2.76
C GLN A 56 -6.39 1.78 3.18
N TRP A 57 -7.59 1.65 3.75
CA TRP A 57 -8.24 0.38 4.03
C TRP A 57 -8.99 -0.12 2.78
N VAL A 58 -8.75 -1.38 2.43
CA VAL A 58 -9.46 -2.08 1.35
C VAL A 58 -9.82 -3.47 1.85
N ASP A 59 -11.12 -3.78 1.88
CA ASP A 59 -11.65 -5.07 2.33
C ASP A 59 -11.05 -5.54 3.67
N GLY A 60 -10.94 -4.64 4.64
CA GLY A 60 -10.39 -4.94 5.97
C GLY A 60 -8.86 -5.13 6.01
N ILE A 61 -8.12 -4.85 4.93
CA ILE A 61 -6.66 -4.80 4.94
C ILE A 61 -6.19 -3.34 4.79
N HIS A 62 -5.32 -2.91 5.70
CA HIS A 62 -4.74 -1.57 5.65
C HIS A 62 -3.46 -1.61 4.83
N TYR A 63 -3.44 -0.91 3.70
CA TYR A 63 -2.28 -0.80 2.82
C TYR A 63 -1.58 0.54 3.00
N ARG A 64 -0.26 0.52 2.84
CA ARG A 64 0.57 1.72 2.67
C ARG A 64 1.28 1.63 1.33
N LEU A 65 1.24 2.72 0.57
CA LEU A 65 2.15 2.98 -0.55
C LEU A 65 3.14 4.08 -0.18
N VAL A 66 4.30 4.04 -0.84
CA VAL A 66 5.27 5.14 -0.82
C VAL A 66 5.36 5.71 -2.22
N LEU A 67 5.15 7.02 -2.31
CA LEU A 67 5.20 7.82 -3.52
C LEU A 67 6.47 8.65 -3.52
N ASP A 68 7.07 8.80 -4.70
CA ASP A 68 8.08 9.82 -4.99
C ASP A 68 7.39 10.99 -5.72
N PRO A 69 7.15 12.12 -5.04
CA PRO A 69 6.54 13.29 -5.65
C PRO A 69 7.37 13.92 -6.77
N GLN A 70 8.70 13.78 -6.73
CA GLN A 70 9.60 14.44 -7.69
C GLN A 70 9.59 13.70 -9.02
N SER A 71 9.71 12.37 -8.98
CA SER A 71 9.72 11.53 -10.19
C SER A 71 8.32 11.08 -10.65
N ARG A 72 7.26 11.36 -9.89
CA ARG A 72 5.89 10.85 -10.12
C ARG A 72 5.84 9.32 -10.14
N GLU A 73 6.53 8.70 -9.19
CA GLU A 73 6.61 7.24 -9.11
C GLU A 73 5.93 6.67 -7.86
N VAL A 74 5.38 5.46 -8.01
CA VAL A 74 5.00 4.61 -6.89
C VAL A 74 6.18 3.68 -6.58
N VAL A 75 6.87 3.99 -5.50
CA VAL A 75 8.14 3.35 -5.12
C VAL A 75 7.91 1.96 -4.55
N THR A 76 6.95 1.82 -3.65
CA THR A 76 6.66 0.53 -3.00
C THR A 76 5.26 0.50 -2.42
N GLY A 77 4.83 -0.70 -1.99
CA GLY A 77 3.55 -0.92 -1.34
C GLY A 77 3.54 -2.19 -0.52
N TYR A 78 2.80 -2.19 0.58
CA TYR A 78 2.65 -3.35 1.46
C TYR A 78 1.45 -3.20 2.42
N PRO A 79 0.88 -4.33 2.89
CA PRO A 79 -0.08 -4.31 3.98
C PRO A 79 0.63 -3.97 5.30
N GLN A 80 -0.04 -3.22 6.16
CA GLN A 80 0.45 -2.80 7.47
C GLN A 80 -0.53 -3.10 8.63
N GLY A 81 -1.79 -3.40 8.33
CA GLY A 81 -2.84 -3.70 9.32
C GLY A 81 -3.92 -4.63 8.77
N ILE A 82 -4.67 -5.26 9.68
CA ILE A 82 -5.78 -6.16 9.37
C ILE A 82 -6.92 -5.88 10.35
N ASP A 83 -8.09 -5.60 9.82
CA ASP A 83 -9.38 -5.71 10.46
C ASP A 83 -9.95 -7.06 10.04
N ARG A 84 -9.87 -8.03 10.95
CA ARG A 84 -10.23 -9.41 10.65
C ARG A 84 -11.73 -9.55 10.38
N GLU A 85 -12.57 -8.83 11.10
CA GLU A 85 -14.02 -8.96 10.95
C GLU A 85 -14.45 -8.47 9.57
N THR A 86 -14.03 -7.25 9.22
CA THR A 86 -14.29 -6.66 7.91
C THR A 86 -13.69 -7.51 6.79
N ALA A 87 -12.47 -8.02 6.93
CA ALA A 87 -11.85 -8.82 5.87
C ALA A 87 -12.58 -10.14 5.61
N LEU A 88 -12.96 -10.86 6.67
CA LEU A 88 -13.74 -12.09 6.53
C LEU A 88 -15.12 -11.82 5.91
N ALA A 89 -15.77 -10.72 6.30
CA ALA A 89 -17.05 -10.30 5.71
C ALA A 89 -16.93 -9.97 4.20
N ASN A 90 -15.77 -9.52 3.74
CA ASN A 90 -15.47 -9.21 2.34
C ASN A 90 -14.80 -10.39 1.60
N GLY A 91 -14.95 -11.62 2.08
CA GLY A 91 -14.56 -12.83 1.34
C GLY A 91 -13.10 -13.25 1.48
N TRP A 92 -12.32 -12.60 2.35
CA TRP A 92 -10.99 -13.10 2.68
C TRP A 92 -11.06 -14.41 3.45
N THR A 93 -10.12 -15.30 3.16
CA THR A 93 -9.95 -16.56 3.90
C THR A 93 -8.94 -16.41 5.02
N GLU A 94 -9.05 -17.24 6.06
CA GLU A 94 -8.04 -17.32 7.12
C GLU A 94 -6.63 -17.63 6.61
N GLY A 95 -6.52 -18.41 5.53
CA GLY A 95 -5.26 -18.68 4.84
C GLY A 95 -4.62 -17.41 4.29
N GLN A 96 -5.40 -16.58 3.60
CA GLN A 96 -4.92 -15.29 3.08
C GLN A 96 -4.59 -14.32 4.21
N LEU A 97 -5.42 -14.22 5.25
CA LEU A 97 -5.13 -13.37 6.41
C LEU A 97 -3.84 -13.76 7.12
N ARG A 98 -3.53 -15.07 7.20
CA ARG A 98 -2.24 -15.55 7.71
C ARG A 98 -1.07 -15.05 6.85
N ASN A 99 -1.19 -15.11 5.53
CA ASN A 99 -0.17 -14.61 4.61
C ASN A 99 0.04 -13.10 4.77
N VAL A 100 -1.05 -12.33 4.88
CA VAL A 100 -0.97 -10.88 5.13
C VAL A 100 -0.28 -10.59 6.47
N ARG A 101 -0.61 -11.33 7.54
CA ARG A 101 0.09 -11.19 8.85
C ARG A 101 1.59 -11.45 8.71
N GLU A 102 1.99 -12.45 7.93
CA GLU A 102 3.41 -12.71 7.67
C GLU A 102 4.07 -11.59 6.89
N ALA A 103 3.41 -11.04 5.86
CA ALA A 103 3.92 -9.89 5.11
C ALA A 103 4.13 -8.67 6.03
N ILE A 104 3.14 -8.33 6.88
CA ILE A 104 3.24 -7.25 7.87
C ILE A 104 4.43 -7.48 8.81
N ARG A 105 4.60 -8.70 9.32
CA ARG A 105 5.73 -9.04 10.21
C ARG A 105 7.08 -8.88 9.51
N ARG A 106 7.18 -9.22 8.21
CA ARG A 106 8.41 -9.07 7.42
C ARG A 106 8.74 -7.61 7.17
N GLU A 107 7.76 -6.76 6.89
CA GLU A 107 8.02 -5.32 6.70
C GLU A 107 8.39 -4.62 8.00
N LYS A 108 7.72 -4.91 9.13
CA LYS A 108 8.10 -4.35 10.44
C LYS A 108 9.52 -4.68 10.90
N ARG A 109 10.14 -5.73 10.35
CA ARG A 109 11.54 -6.07 10.60
C ARG A 109 12.52 -5.29 9.72
N ARG A 110 12.05 -4.75 8.59
CA ARG A 110 12.86 -3.91 7.68
C ARG A 110 12.90 -2.45 8.12
N ASP A 111 11.87 -2.01 8.85
CA ASP A 111 11.75 -0.65 9.37
C ASP A 111 12.44 -0.46 10.75
N ARG A 112 13.13 -1.50 11.27
CA ARG A 112 13.92 -1.47 12.51
C ARG A 112 15.40 -1.43 12.17
#